data_AF-A0A820TU84-F1
#
_entry.id   AF-A0A820TU84-F1
#
_cell.length_a   1.000
_cell.length_b   1.000
_cell.length_c   1.000
_cell.angle_alpha   90.00
_cell.angle_beta   90.00
_cell.angle_gamma   90.00
#
_symmetry.space_group_name_H-M   'P 1'
#
loop_
_entity.id
_entity.type
_entity.pdbx_description
1 polymer ?
#
loop_
_entity_poly.entity_id
_entity_poly.type
_entity_poly.pdbx_seq_one_letter_code
_entity_poly.pdbx_strand_id
1 'polypeptide(L)'
;NNFEAKLASNLTLAISLTDAEKFHRDHEDIKPFVDRICERIDTLQRKTEKLSTLISNNDASSGPSELVNTLVSARQKVQLQFEDRLRLINAQIIFYKSSEQVSQMLDTLEREYRTIEDIHEKLKSYTDDEIQKILADRLEQLDENKHSFLRACTVARQKSDLFHKYALRNAANLIKPEAYLKPL
;
A
#
# COMPACT_ATOMS: atom_id res chain seq x y z
N ASN A 1 -19.39 14.39 11.44
CA ASN A 1 -19.03 12.96 11.45
C ASN A 1 -17.55 12.76 11.16
N ASN A 2 -16.73 12.50 12.19
CA ASN A 2 -15.28 12.28 12.10
C ASN A 2 -14.92 10.99 11.31
N PHE A 3 -15.83 10.01 11.26
CA PHE A 3 -15.55 8.67 10.72
C PHE A 3 -15.73 8.53 9.21
N GLU A 4 -16.74 9.18 8.62
CA GLU A 4 -16.82 9.32 7.16
C GLU A 4 -15.59 10.05 6.63
N ALA A 5 -15.05 11.01 7.39
CA ALA A 5 -13.77 11.64 7.06
C ALA A 5 -12.58 10.66 7.19
N LYS A 6 -12.55 9.77 8.19
CA LYS A 6 -11.53 8.71 8.32
C LYS A 6 -11.61 7.64 7.23
N LEU A 7 -12.82 7.31 6.77
CA LEU A 7 -13.04 6.39 5.65
C LEU A 7 -12.89 7.09 4.29
N ALA A 8 -13.04 8.42 4.23
CA ALA A 8 -12.83 9.23 3.03
C ALA A 8 -11.40 9.77 2.91
N SER A 9 -10.56 9.68 3.95
CA SER A 9 -9.13 10.02 3.89
C SER A 9 -8.30 9.01 3.07
N ASN A 10 -8.95 8.26 2.17
CA ASN A 10 -8.41 7.22 1.29
C ASN A 10 -7.30 7.68 0.32
N LEU A 11 -6.90 8.95 0.40
CA LEU A 11 -5.95 9.59 -0.50
C LEU A 11 -4.65 10.04 0.18
N THR A 12 -4.48 9.81 1.48
CA THR A 12 -3.21 10.16 2.10
C THR A 12 -2.14 9.22 1.59
N LEU A 13 -1.31 9.73 0.69
CA LEU A 13 -0.09 9.08 0.25
C LEU A 13 0.97 9.29 1.33
N ALA A 14 1.61 8.21 1.74
CA ALA A 14 2.74 8.22 2.65
C ALA A 14 3.88 8.97 1.96
N ILE A 15 4.70 9.65 2.76
CA ILE A 15 5.93 10.29 2.30
C ILE A 15 7.17 9.55 2.79
N SER A 16 7.00 8.55 3.65
CA SER A 16 8.06 7.73 4.25
C SER A 16 7.58 6.32 4.60
N LEU A 17 8.51 5.41 4.90
CA LEU A 17 8.18 4.06 5.40
C LEU A 17 7.39 4.15 6.72
N THR A 18 7.83 5.01 7.63
CA THR A 18 7.18 5.21 8.93
C THR A 18 5.73 5.64 8.79
N ASP A 19 5.43 6.53 7.83
CA ASP A 19 4.06 6.95 7.54
C ASP A 19 3.23 5.80 6.97
N ALA A 20 3.79 5.03 6.03
CA ALA A 20 3.10 3.90 5.42
C ALA A 20 2.76 2.82 6.46
N GLU A 21 3.68 2.52 7.38
CA GLU A 21 3.45 1.61 8.50
C GLU A 21 2.43 2.15 9.51
N LYS A 22 2.44 3.47 9.74
CA LYS A 22 1.40 4.12 10.53
C LYS A 22 0.03 3.95 9.89
N PHE A 23 -0.09 4.15 8.57
CA PHE A 23 -1.35 3.95 7.86
C PHE A 23 -1.85 2.51 7.94
N HIS A 24 -0.95 1.54 7.96
CA HIS A 24 -1.32 0.14 8.19
C HIS A 24 -1.88 -0.08 9.60
N ARG A 25 -1.26 0.48 10.64
CA ARG A 25 -1.83 0.43 12.01
C ARG A 25 -3.21 1.12 12.06
N ASP A 26 -3.32 2.31 11.49
CA ASP A 26 -4.58 3.04 11.39
C ASP A 26 -5.64 2.29 10.55
N HIS A 27 -5.22 1.40 9.65
CA HIS A 27 -6.12 0.53 8.88
C HIS A 27 -6.66 -0.62 9.74
N GLU A 28 -5.79 -1.30 10.48
CA GLU A 28 -6.19 -2.35 11.42
C GLU A 28 -7.13 -1.81 12.51
N ASP A 29 -6.86 -0.61 13.03
CA ASP A 29 -7.69 0.02 14.07
C ASP A 29 -9.13 0.29 13.63
N ILE A 30 -9.36 0.56 12.33
CA ILE A 30 -10.73 0.77 11.82
C ILE A 30 -11.44 -0.53 11.44
N LYS A 31 -10.73 -1.66 11.33
CA LYS A 31 -11.29 -2.94 10.88
C LYS A 31 -12.51 -3.39 11.70
N PRO A 32 -12.48 -3.40 13.05
CA PRO A 32 -13.63 -3.82 13.84
C PRO A 32 -14.87 -2.95 13.61
N PHE A 33 -14.68 -1.69 13.23
CA PHE A 33 -15.78 -0.79 12.93
C PHE A 33 -16.38 -1.06 11.55
N VAL A 34 -15.54 -1.33 10.54
CA VAL A 34 -16.00 -1.75 9.21
C VAL A 34 -16.77 -3.07 9.31
N ASP A 35 -16.29 -4.02 10.11
CA ASP A 35 -16.97 -5.28 10.37
C ASP A 35 -18.37 -5.04 11.01
N ARG A 36 -18.46 -4.15 12.02
CA ARG A 36 -19.76 -3.75 12.61
C ARG A 36 -20.71 -3.07 11.61
N ILE A 37 -20.20 -2.27 10.67
CA ILE A 37 -21.04 -1.68 9.61
C ILE A 37 -21.60 -2.80 8.73
N CYS A 38 -20.77 -3.73 8.29
CA CYS A 38 -21.19 -4.87 7.48
C CYS A 38 -22.25 -5.71 8.22
N GLU A 39 -22.04 -6.04 9.50
CA GLU A 39 -23.00 -6.77 10.34
C GLU A 39 -24.36 -6.04 10.45
N ARG A 40 -24.33 -4.72 10.55
CA ARG A 40 -25.55 -3.89 10.62
C ARG A 40 -26.27 -3.87 9.28
N ILE A 41 -25.55 -3.78 8.16
CA ILE A 41 -26.12 -3.89 6.82
C ILE A 41 -26.76 -5.28 6.63
N ASP A 42 -26.06 -6.35 7.02
CA ASP A 42 -26.59 -7.73 6.94
C ASP A 42 -27.85 -7.90 7.79
N THR A 43 -27.89 -7.28 8.97
CA THR A 43 -29.07 -7.30 9.84
C THR A 43 -30.25 -6.55 9.23
N LEU A 44 -30.01 -5.38 8.62
CA LEU A 44 -31.04 -4.64 7.90
C LEU A 44 -31.55 -5.43 6.70
N GLN A 45 -30.65 -6.04 5.92
CA GLN A 45 -31.00 -6.86 4.77
C GLN A 45 -31.94 -8.00 5.18
N ARG A 46 -31.59 -8.77 6.21
CA ARG A 46 -32.46 -9.85 6.73
C ARG A 46 -33.82 -9.35 7.20
N LYS A 47 -33.89 -8.16 7.81
CA LYS A 47 -35.17 -7.55 8.23
C LYS A 47 -36.02 -7.15 7.02
N THR A 48 -35.40 -6.55 6.00
CA THR A 48 -36.09 -6.16 4.76
C THR A 48 -36.58 -7.38 3.98
N GLU A 49 -35.80 -8.45 3.90
CA GLU A 49 -36.20 -9.72 3.27
C GLU A 49 -37.42 -10.32 3.97
N LYS A 50 -37.43 -10.36 5.32
CA LYS A 50 -38.60 -10.81 6.09
C LYS A 50 -39.83 -9.94 5.84
N LEU A 51 -39.67 -8.61 5.82
CA LEU A 51 -40.78 -7.71 5.50
C LEU A 51 -41.29 -7.95 4.08
N SER A 52 -40.40 -8.16 3.10
CA SER A 52 -40.77 -8.50 1.73
C SER A 52 -41.66 -9.75 1.69
N THR A 53 -41.27 -10.82 2.40
CA THR A 53 -42.09 -12.05 2.46
C THR A 53 -43.46 -11.87 3.11
N LEU A 54 -43.60 -10.93 4.06
CA LEU A 54 -44.88 -10.63 4.69
C LEU A 54 -45.78 -9.77 3.79
N ILE A 55 -45.17 -8.89 2.98
CA ILE A 55 -45.87 -7.95 2.09
C ILE A 55 -46.26 -8.63 0.76
N SER A 56 -45.54 -9.65 0.29
CA SER A 56 -45.86 -10.42 -0.93
C SER A 56 -47.25 -11.08 -0.96
N ASN A 57 -48.01 -11.07 0.15
CA ASN A 57 -49.43 -11.45 0.16
C ASN A 57 -50.36 -10.32 -0.35
N ASN A 58 -49.83 -9.14 -0.69
CA ASN A 58 -50.55 -7.98 -1.23
C ASN A 58 -49.79 -7.46 -2.46
N ASP A 59 -50.39 -7.60 -3.64
CA ASP A 59 -49.82 -7.59 -5.00
C ASP A 59 -49.07 -6.32 -5.50
N ALA A 60 -48.50 -5.45 -4.65
CA ALA A 60 -47.95 -4.18 -5.13
C ALA A 60 -46.85 -3.52 -4.28
N SER A 61 -45.70 -4.17 -4.01
CA SER A 61 -44.55 -3.41 -3.49
C SER A 61 -43.19 -3.81 -4.08
N SER A 62 -42.65 -2.97 -4.98
CA SER A 62 -41.25 -3.04 -5.44
C SER A 62 -40.23 -2.52 -4.42
N GLY A 63 -40.68 -1.69 -3.47
CA GLY A 63 -39.83 -1.00 -2.49
C GLY A 63 -38.91 -1.90 -1.63
N PRO A 64 -39.40 -3.02 -1.04
CA PRO A 64 -38.55 -3.92 -0.27
C PRO A 64 -37.41 -4.55 -1.07
N SER A 65 -37.65 -4.89 -2.35
CA SER A 65 -36.64 -5.49 -3.24
C SER A 65 -35.55 -4.48 -3.61
N GLU A 66 -35.93 -3.25 -3.97
CA GLU A 66 -34.99 -2.16 -4.25
C GLU A 66 -34.13 -1.80 -3.04
N LEU A 67 -34.71 -1.83 -1.83
CA LEU A 67 -33.97 -1.59 -0.59
C LEU A 67 -32.95 -2.70 -0.30
N VAL A 68 -33.28 -3.98 -0.54
CA VAL A 68 -32.31 -5.08 -0.43
C VAL A 68 -31.13 -4.88 -1.39
N ASN A 69 -31.41 -4.56 -2.66
CA ASN A 69 -30.35 -4.30 -3.65
C ASN A 69 -29.45 -3.13 -3.23
N THR A 70 -30.03 -2.07 -2.68
CA THR A 70 -29.29 -0.91 -2.15
C THR A 70 -28.36 -1.31 -1.00
N LEU A 71 -28.84 -2.14 -0.07
CA LEU A 71 -28.04 -2.64 1.05
C LEU A 71 -26.89 -3.54 0.58
N VAL A 72 -27.14 -4.44 -0.38
CA VAL A 72 -26.10 -5.28 -0.99
C VAL A 72 -25.02 -4.43 -1.65
N SER A 73 -25.41 -3.44 -2.46
CA SER A 73 -24.46 -2.53 -3.10
C SER A 73 -23.68 -1.70 -2.08
N ALA A 74 -24.32 -1.21 -1.01
CA ALA A 74 -23.66 -0.47 0.05
C ALA A 74 -22.59 -1.31 0.76
N ARG A 75 -22.90 -2.58 1.08
CA ARG A 75 -21.96 -3.52 1.68
C ARG A 75 -20.76 -3.79 0.79
N GLN A 76 -21.02 -4.14 -0.48
CA GLN A 76 -19.96 -4.40 -1.46
C GLN A 76 -19.04 -3.19 -1.61
N LYS A 77 -19.60 -1.98 -1.63
CA LYS A 77 -18.83 -0.74 -1.72
C LYS A 77 -17.94 -0.52 -0.50
N VAL A 78 -18.46 -0.68 0.72
CA VAL A 78 -17.68 -0.55 1.96
C VAL A 78 -16.52 -1.55 1.98
N GLN A 79 -16.79 -2.82 1.64
CA GLN A 79 -15.76 -3.86 1.60
C GLN A 79 -14.70 -3.57 0.54
N LEU A 80 -15.11 -3.20 -0.67
CA LEU A 80 -14.19 -2.87 -1.76
C LEU A 80 -13.30 -1.67 -1.41
N GLN A 81 -13.86 -0.61 -0.82
CA GLN A 81 -13.09 0.55 -0.38
C GLN A 81 -12.08 0.19 0.72
N PHE A 82 -12.48 -0.65 1.67
CA PHE A 82 -11.60 -1.13 2.72
C PHE A 82 -10.44 -1.98 2.15
N GLU A 83 -10.74 -2.92 1.25
CA GLU A 83 -9.72 -3.74 0.58
C GLU A 83 -8.77 -2.91 -0.29
N ASP A 84 -9.30 -1.97 -1.08
CA ASP A 84 -8.48 -1.15 -1.97
C ASP A 84 -7.56 -0.20 -1.18
N ARG A 85 -8.01 0.29 -0.02
CA ARG A 85 -7.16 1.03 0.92
C ARG A 85 -6.01 0.17 1.43
N LEU A 86 -6.27 -1.07 1.84
CA LEU A 86 -5.21 -1.98 2.32
C LEU A 86 -4.20 -2.28 1.21
N ARG A 87 -4.67 -2.54 -0.02
CA ARG A 87 -3.79 -2.79 -1.17
C ARG A 87 -2.87 -1.61 -1.43
N LEU A 88 -3.37 -0.37 -1.36
CA LEU A 88 -2.57 0.84 -1.49
C LEU A 88 -1.54 0.97 -0.36
N ILE A 89 -1.94 0.79 0.90
CA ILE A 89 -1.05 0.85 2.05
C ILE A 89 0.10 -0.17 1.91
N ASN A 90 -0.23 -1.42 1.56
CA ASN A 90 0.77 -2.46 1.38
C ASN A 90 1.74 -2.14 0.22
N ALA A 91 1.23 -1.60 -0.89
CA ALA A 91 2.08 -1.17 -1.99
C ALA A 91 3.02 -0.03 -1.58
N GLN A 92 2.57 0.93 -0.77
CA GLN A 92 3.41 1.99 -0.22
C GLN A 92 4.51 1.44 0.67
N ILE A 93 4.19 0.54 1.60
CA ILE A 93 5.19 -0.10 2.48
C ILE A 93 6.26 -0.82 1.66
N ILE A 94 5.84 -1.62 0.67
CA ILE A 94 6.76 -2.37 -0.18
C ILE A 94 7.67 -1.43 -0.98
N PHE A 95 7.12 -0.33 -1.52
CA PHE A 95 7.91 0.67 -2.24
C PHE A 95 8.91 1.39 -1.33
N TYR A 96 8.49 1.85 -0.15
CA TYR A 96 9.40 2.56 0.75
C TYR A 96 10.51 1.65 1.28
N LYS A 97 10.21 0.37 1.56
CA LYS A 97 11.25 -0.62 1.92
C LYS A 97 12.27 -0.82 0.79
N SER A 98 11.83 -0.93 -0.46
CA SER A 98 12.76 -1.05 -1.57
C SER A 98 13.55 0.23 -1.82
N SER A 99 12.95 1.41 -1.59
CA SER A 99 13.65 2.70 -1.65
C SER A 99 14.74 2.81 -0.59
N GLU A 100 14.47 2.43 0.67
CA GLU A 100 15.47 2.42 1.74
C GLU A 100 16.61 1.45 1.44
N GLN A 101 16.31 0.27 0.87
CA GLN A 101 17.33 -0.68 0.43
C GLN A 101 18.25 -0.08 -0.64
N VAL A 102 17.70 0.67 -1.61
CA VAL A 102 18.49 1.37 -2.63
C VAL A 102 19.40 2.41 -1.98
N SER A 103 18.90 3.20 -1.02
CA SER A 103 19.72 4.16 -0.27
C SER A 103 20.87 3.48 0.48
N GLN A 104 20.61 2.38 1.19
CA GLN A 104 21.64 1.63 1.91
C GLN A 104 22.71 1.04 0.97
N MET A 105 22.30 0.57 -0.21
CA MET A 105 23.24 0.07 -1.22
C MET A 105 24.07 1.20 -1.83
N LEU A 106 23.48 2.38 -2.04
CA LEU A 106 24.22 3.56 -2.48
C LEU A 106 25.26 3.98 -1.44
N ASP A 107 24.89 4.06 -0.15
CA ASP A 107 25.81 4.37 0.95
C ASP A 107 26.97 3.37 1.05
N THR A 108 26.70 2.09 0.71
CA THR A 108 27.72 1.05 0.66
C THR A 108 28.67 1.27 -0.50
N LEU A 109 28.16 1.50 -1.70
CA LEU A 109 28.97 1.79 -2.88
C LEU A 109 29.84 3.04 -2.68
N GLU A 110 29.27 4.14 -2.15
CA GLU A 110 30.03 5.34 -1.89
C GLU A 110 31.17 5.12 -0.89
N ARG A 111 30.94 4.32 0.15
CA ARG A 111 32.00 3.96 1.12
C ARG A 111 33.08 3.12 0.46
N GLU A 112 32.73 2.22 -0.45
CA GLU A 112 33.72 1.42 -1.18
C GLU A 112 34.56 2.28 -2.13
N TYR A 113 33.94 3.19 -2.88
CA TYR A 113 34.66 4.14 -3.73
C TYR A 113 35.65 4.99 -2.92
N ARG A 114 35.20 5.58 -1.80
CA ARG A 114 36.09 6.33 -0.88
C ARG A 114 37.23 5.47 -0.34
N THR A 115 36.93 4.23 0.05
CA THR A 115 37.97 3.33 0.56
C THR A 115 39.01 3.02 -0.51
N ILE A 116 38.60 2.84 -1.78
CA ILE A 116 39.53 2.59 -2.89
C ILE A 116 40.50 3.77 -3.06
N GLU A 117 40.02 5.00 -2.94
CA GLU A 117 40.86 6.21 -3.00
C GLU A 117 41.86 6.28 -1.84
N ASP A 118 41.45 5.86 -0.64
CA ASP A 118 42.26 5.93 0.59
C ASP A 118 43.30 4.79 0.76
N ILE A 119 43.26 3.77 -0.10
CA ILE A 119 44.15 2.61 0.00
C ILE A 119 45.61 2.93 -0.34
N HIS A 120 45.86 4.03 -1.06
CA HIS A 120 47.20 4.34 -1.60
C HIS A 120 48.30 4.39 -0.51
N GLU A 121 48.02 4.96 0.66
CA GLU A 121 48.95 4.96 1.79
C GLU A 121 49.12 3.57 2.42
N LYS A 122 48.06 2.75 2.40
CA LYS A 122 48.07 1.39 2.96
C LYS A 122 48.83 0.41 2.07
N LEU A 123 48.89 0.64 0.76
CA LEU A 123 49.60 -0.24 -0.19
C LEU A 123 51.13 -0.16 -0.08
N LYS A 124 51.69 0.91 0.49
CA LYS A 124 53.15 1.10 0.58
C LYS A 124 53.88 0.02 1.37
N SER A 125 53.18 -0.73 2.23
CA SER A 125 53.74 -1.83 3.02
C SER A 125 53.58 -3.22 2.40
N TYR A 126 52.97 -3.32 1.21
CA TYR A 126 52.70 -4.59 0.53
C TYR A 126 53.64 -4.83 -0.65
N THR A 127 53.83 -6.10 -1.00
CA THR A 127 54.54 -6.50 -2.23
C THR A 127 53.67 -6.28 -3.47
N ASP A 128 54.29 -6.18 -4.65
CA ASP A 128 53.55 -5.98 -5.91
C ASP A 128 52.48 -7.07 -6.16
N ASP A 129 52.79 -8.33 -5.86
CA ASP A 129 51.85 -9.45 -6.00
C ASP A 129 50.65 -9.32 -5.04
N GLU A 130 50.89 -8.90 -3.80
CA GLU A 130 49.82 -8.64 -2.82
C GLU A 130 48.96 -7.44 -3.23
N ILE A 131 49.59 -6.37 -3.75
CA ILE A 131 48.89 -5.19 -4.27
C ILE A 131 47.99 -5.58 -5.43
N GLN A 132 48.49 -6.35 -6.41
CA GLN A 132 47.69 -6.83 -7.54
C GLN A 132 46.48 -7.64 -7.08
N LYS A 133 46.67 -8.55 -6.11
CA LYS A 133 45.58 -9.35 -5.56
C LYS A 133 44.53 -8.48 -4.85
N ILE A 134 44.95 -7.56 -3.98
CA ILE A 134 44.06 -6.65 -3.26
C ILE A 134 43.22 -5.82 -4.23
N LEU A 135 43.83 -5.32 -5.31
CA LEU A 135 43.13 -4.54 -6.33
C LEU A 135 42.13 -5.39 -7.11
N ALA A 136 42.50 -6.62 -7.50
CA ALA A 136 41.61 -7.55 -8.19
C ALA A 136 40.37 -7.88 -7.33
N ASP A 137 40.57 -8.29 -6.07
CA ASP A 137 39.49 -8.64 -5.15
C ASP A 137 38.52 -7.46 -4.94
N ARG A 138 39.06 -6.23 -4.85
CA ARG A 138 38.24 -5.02 -4.67
C ARG A 138 37.48 -4.61 -5.92
N LEU A 139 38.08 -4.77 -7.10
CA LEU A 139 37.39 -4.49 -8.35
C LEU A 139 36.23 -5.47 -8.56
N GLU A 140 36.42 -6.75 -8.24
CA GLU A 140 35.37 -7.76 -8.28
C GLU A 140 34.24 -7.41 -7.30
N GLN A 141 34.56 -7.13 -6.04
CA GLN A 141 33.57 -6.72 -5.03
C GLN A 141 32.78 -5.46 -5.45
N LEU A 142 33.46 -4.46 -6.02
CA LEU A 142 32.82 -3.24 -6.50
C LEU A 142 31.85 -3.53 -7.64
N ASP A 143 32.22 -4.39 -8.59
CA ASP A 143 31.36 -4.77 -9.70
C ASP A 143 30.13 -5.55 -9.22
N GLU A 144 30.29 -6.47 -8.27
CA GLU A 144 29.19 -7.20 -7.65
C GLU A 144 28.20 -6.27 -6.92
N ASN A 145 28.72 -5.30 -6.18
CA ASN A 145 27.89 -4.33 -5.46
C ASN A 145 27.18 -3.37 -6.42
N LYS A 146 27.83 -2.96 -7.52
CA LYS A 146 27.20 -2.18 -8.58
C LYS A 146 26.06 -2.95 -9.23
N HIS A 147 26.27 -4.22 -9.56
CA HIS A 147 25.22 -5.09 -10.11
C HIS A 147 24.07 -5.28 -9.12
N SER A 148 24.37 -5.43 -7.83
CA SER A 148 23.37 -5.58 -6.78
C SER A 148 22.55 -4.31 -6.56
N PHE A 149 23.20 -3.13 -6.57
CA PHE A 149 22.52 -1.83 -6.55
C PHE A 149 21.59 -1.64 -7.76
N LEU A 150 22.05 -1.93 -8.98
CA LEU A 150 21.21 -1.83 -10.18
C LEU A 150 19.99 -2.76 -10.14
N ARG A 151 20.16 -3.97 -9.58
CA ARG A 151 19.05 -4.90 -9.33
C ARG A 151 18.07 -4.31 -8.31
N ALA A 152 18.54 -3.74 -7.21
CA ALA A 152 17.66 -3.09 -6.23
C ALA A 152 16.90 -1.90 -6.83
N CYS A 153 17.55 -1.06 -7.65
CA CYS A 153 16.90 0.02 -8.39
C CYS A 153 15.80 -0.50 -9.34
N THR A 154 16.06 -1.60 -10.04
CA THR A 154 15.07 -2.24 -10.92
C THR A 154 13.84 -2.70 -10.13
N VAL A 155 14.06 -3.36 -8.98
CA VAL A 155 12.98 -3.78 -8.09
C VAL A 155 12.22 -2.57 -7.54
N ALA A 156 12.93 -1.54 -7.06
CA ALA A 156 12.31 -0.33 -6.54
C ALA A 156 11.41 0.37 -7.58
N ARG A 157 11.86 0.44 -8.83
CA ARG A 157 11.05 0.95 -9.95
C ARG A 157 9.77 0.14 -10.14
N GLN A 158 9.88 -1.20 -10.21
CA GLN A 158 8.70 -2.06 -10.33
C GLN A 158 7.71 -1.88 -9.16
N LYS A 159 8.23 -1.70 -7.94
CA LYS A 159 7.38 -1.43 -6.76
C LYS A 159 6.72 -0.05 -6.83
N SER A 160 7.43 0.96 -7.34
CA SER A 160 6.88 2.30 -7.61
C SER A 160 5.73 2.24 -8.61
N ASP A 161 5.89 1.50 -9.72
CA ASP A 161 4.84 1.35 -10.73
C ASP A 161 3.59 0.68 -10.15
N LEU A 162 3.77 -0.34 -9.31
CA LEU A 162 2.67 -1.01 -8.61
C LEU A 162 1.99 -0.08 -7.60
N PHE A 163 2.76 0.68 -6.82
CA PHE A 163 2.23 1.70 -5.93
C PHE A 163 1.40 2.74 -6.70
N HIS A 164 1.94 3.28 -7.79
CA HIS A 164 1.24 4.24 -8.63
C HIS A 164 -0.08 3.70 -9.18
N LYS A 165 -0.10 2.44 -9.66
CA LYS A 165 -1.32 1.76 -10.10
C LYS A 165 -2.40 1.73 -9.02
N TYR A 166 -2.03 1.39 -7.77
CA TYR A 166 -2.99 1.37 -6.67
C TYR A 166 -3.42 2.77 -6.23
N ALA A 167 -2.55 3.77 -6.32
CA ALA A 167 -2.90 5.16 -6.04
C ALA A 167 -3.96 5.66 -7.03
N LEU A 168 -3.79 5.42 -8.33
CA LEU A 168 -4.78 5.76 -9.36
C LEU A 168 -6.11 5.05 -9.15
N ARG A 169 -6.09 3.75 -8.86
CA ARG A 169 -7.30 2.97 -8.59
C ARG A 169 -8.08 3.52 -7.39
N ASN A 170 -7.40 3.82 -6.30
CA ASN A 170 -8.05 4.39 -5.10
C ASN A 170 -8.61 5.77 -5.38
N ALA A 171 -7.91 6.61 -6.14
CA ALA A 171 -8.39 7.92 -6.56
C ALA A 171 -9.66 7.82 -7.44
N ALA A 172 -9.73 6.84 -8.36
CA ALA A 172 -10.90 6.61 -9.20
C ALA A 172 -12.13 6.08 -8.41
N ASN A 173 -11.88 5.31 -7.35
CA ASN A 173 -12.94 4.72 -6.51
C ASN A 173 -13.50 5.70 -5.45
N LEU A 174 -13.03 6.94 -5.40
CA LEU A 174 -13.67 8.03 -4.67
C LEU A 174 -14.96 8.46 -5.40
N ILE A 175 -16.05 7.74 -5.15
CA ILE A 175 -17.38 8.28 -5.40
C ILE A 175 -17.67 9.33 -4.32
N LYS A 176 -17.92 10.57 -4.75
CA LYS A 176 -18.15 11.76 -3.92
C LYS A 176 -19.11 11.48 -2.73
N PRO A 177 -18.84 12.03 -1.54
CA PRO A 177 -19.74 11.95 -0.37
C PRO A 177 -21.18 12.39 -0.66
N GLU A 178 -21.39 13.22 -1.69
CA GLU A 178 -22.67 13.72 -2.17
C GLU A 178 -23.67 12.61 -2.56
N ALA A 179 -23.19 11.41 -2.93
CA ALA A 179 -24.05 10.27 -3.26
C ALA A 179 -24.71 9.60 -2.04
N TYR A 180 -24.26 9.91 -0.83
CA TYR A 180 -24.77 9.33 0.43
C TYR A 180 -25.81 10.23 1.12
N LEU A 181 -26.07 11.42 0.58
CA LEU A 181 -26.99 12.43 1.12
C LEU A 181 -28.13 12.76 0.14
N LYS A 182 -28.72 11.75 -0.53
CA LYS A 182 -30.10 11.94 -0.94
C LYS A 182 -30.97 11.72 0.30
N PRO A 183 -31.69 12.74 0.79
CA PRO A 183 -32.70 12.51 1.81
C PRO A 183 -33.71 11.53 1.22
N LEU A 184 -34.03 10.49 1.99
CA LEU A 184 -35.26 9.72 1.82
C LEU A 184 -36.47 10.66 1.96
#